data_AF-A0A9E2UPG5-F1
#
_entry.id   AF-A0A9E2UPG5-F1
#
_cell.length_a   1.000
_cell.length_b   1.000
_cell.length_c   1.000
_cell.angle_alpha   90.00
_cell.angle_beta   90.00
_cell.angle_gamma   90.00
#
_symmetry.space_group_name_H-M   'P 1'
#
loop_
_entity.id
_entity.type
_entity.pdbx_description
1 polymer ?
#
loop_
_entity_poly.entity_id
_entity_poly.type
_entity_poly.pdbx_seq_one_letter_code
_entity_poly.pdbx_strand_id
1 'polypeptide(L)'
;YFFSSFALFIVCQIMFTLLENVVLALTVDKKHTYIQGDNHAALNPSEKIDFRKDVFSLMSNRIGLKILSASESIIISTFVGVNFLGMYSNYMMIILATTGFVIQITQAISASVGNLNATESNEKNVKVFFAILFLVFWVSSLSILLIAVLMNSFIEIWIGRAYLLPNSVLVLMLVNCYIMVTRNVVVLFKDAKGLFYRDRYRTLITAAVNIPLSIALSKVCGLAGVILGTTFSMLAVTVWYEPVILFKHGFFDKSYKYFYHLTRYGLFIIFTCLICFGLFSIMNMHASIITLIARASIAIIVNIGLVLLFFRNSDEFAYLKNSAKLALAK
;
A
#
# COMPACT_ATOMS: atom_id res chain seq x y z
N TYR A 1 26.52 19.72 -11.01
CA TYR A 1 27.29 18.72 -11.77
C TYR A 1 28.64 18.38 -11.11
N PHE A 2 28.78 18.45 -9.78
CA PHE A 2 30.11 18.34 -9.13
C PHE A 2 30.50 16.92 -8.67
N PHE A 3 29.60 15.94 -8.68
CA PHE A 3 29.95 14.54 -8.39
C PHE A 3 29.12 13.59 -9.27
N SER A 4 29.77 12.93 -10.24
CA SER A 4 29.16 11.89 -11.09
C SER A 4 29.06 10.52 -10.40
N SER A 5 29.33 10.46 -9.10
CA SER A 5 29.24 9.22 -8.32
C SER A 5 27.93 9.17 -7.53
N PHE A 6 27.00 8.32 -7.99
CA PHE A 6 25.76 8.02 -7.28
C PHE A 6 26.04 7.48 -5.86
N ALA A 7 27.15 6.75 -5.66
CA ALA A 7 27.56 6.28 -4.35
C ALA A 7 27.89 7.44 -3.40
N LEU A 8 28.60 8.47 -3.87
CA LEU A 8 28.90 9.64 -3.07
C LEU A 8 27.64 10.44 -2.74
N PHE A 9 26.69 10.54 -3.69
CA PHE A 9 25.38 11.13 -3.43
C PHE A 9 24.64 10.42 -2.30
N ILE A 10 24.60 9.07 -2.30
CA ILE A 10 24.00 8.28 -1.22
C ILE A 10 24.69 8.54 0.12
N VAL A 11 26.03 8.54 0.15
CA VAL A 11 26.80 8.80 1.37
C VAL A 11 26.49 10.20 1.92
N CYS A 12 26.48 11.22 1.06
CA CYS A 12 26.09 12.57 1.44
C CYS A 12 24.65 12.59 1.98
N GLN A 13 23.70 11.93 1.31
CA GLN A 13 22.31 11.87 1.75
C GLN A 13 22.17 11.25 3.15
N ILE A 14 22.89 10.15 3.43
CA ILE A 14 22.92 9.53 4.77
C ILE A 14 23.49 10.51 5.81
N MET A 15 24.63 11.14 5.51
CA MET A 15 25.28 12.08 6.43
C MET A 15 24.39 13.28 6.75
N PHE A 16 23.76 13.89 5.74
CA PHE A 16 22.85 15.02 5.95
C PHE A 16 21.58 14.60 6.69
N THR A 17 21.03 13.40 6.46
CA THR A 17 19.87 12.90 7.20
C THR A 17 20.21 12.68 8.68
N LEU A 18 21.40 12.15 8.99
CA LEU A 18 21.87 12.00 10.37
C LEU A 18 22.06 13.37 11.04
N LEU A 19 22.71 14.30 10.33
CA LEU A 19 22.95 15.65 10.84
C LEU A 19 21.64 16.39 11.08
N GLU A 20 20.67 16.30 10.17
CA GLU A 20 19.33 16.87 10.34
C GLU A 20 18.64 16.31 11.58
N ASN A 21 18.64 14.98 11.77
CA ASN A 21 18.05 14.37 12.97
C ASN A 21 18.73 14.81 14.26
N VAL A 22 20.06 14.94 14.28
CA VAL A 22 20.83 15.42 15.44
C VAL A 22 20.51 16.89 15.73
N VAL A 23 20.55 17.76 14.71
CA VAL A 23 20.21 19.18 14.86
C VAL A 23 18.78 19.35 15.35
N LEU A 24 17.85 18.56 14.83
CA LEU A 24 16.44 18.60 15.22
C LEU A 24 16.28 18.13 16.67
N ALA A 25 16.94 17.05 17.09
CA ALA A 25 16.96 16.59 18.48
C ALA A 25 17.50 17.68 19.44
N LEU A 26 18.67 18.25 19.13
CA LEU A 26 19.27 19.32 19.93
C LEU A 26 18.39 20.59 19.97
N THR A 27 17.71 20.91 18.87
CA THR A 27 16.81 22.06 18.79
C THR A 27 15.55 21.84 19.62
N VAL A 28 14.98 20.63 19.58
CA VAL A 28 13.82 20.25 20.41
C VAL A 28 14.19 20.29 21.88
N ASP A 29 15.33 19.71 22.24
CA ASP A 29 15.89 19.73 23.59
C ASP A 29 16.05 21.17 24.12
N LYS A 30 16.62 22.06 23.30
CA LYS A 30 16.83 23.46 23.68
C LYS A 30 15.51 24.24 23.80
N LYS A 31 14.56 24.04 22.88
CA LYS A 31 13.28 24.79 22.84
C LYS A 31 12.25 24.27 23.83
N HIS A 32 12.25 22.97 24.13
CA HIS A 32 11.29 22.32 25.01
C HIS A 32 11.94 21.94 26.34
N THR A 33 12.61 22.91 26.97
CA THR A 33 13.33 22.73 28.25
C THR A 33 12.41 22.29 29.38
N TYR A 34 11.09 22.53 29.27
CA TYR A 34 10.07 22.02 30.20
C TYR A 34 9.89 20.49 30.17
N ILE A 35 10.34 19.81 29.11
CA ILE A 35 10.38 18.34 29.00
C ILE A 35 11.63 17.78 29.71
N GLN A 36 12.66 18.62 29.88
CA GLN A 36 13.93 18.25 30.50
C GLN A 36 13.97 18.47 32.02
N GLY A 37 12.90 19.03 32.62
CA GLY A 37 12.83 19.33 34.05
C GLY A 37 12.35 18.17 34.93
N ASP A 38 13.21 17.72 35.84
CA ASP A 38 13.08 16.99 37.13
C ASP A 38 12.02 15.90 37.39
N ASN A 39 11.10 15.59 36.47
CA ASN A 39 10.25 14.39 36.58
C ASN A 39 10.87 13.21 35.83
N HIS A 40 12.09 12.84 36.22
CA HIS A 40 12.69 11.57 35.81
C HIS A 40 12.08 10.41 36.61
N ALA A 41 10.83 10.06 36.30
CA ALA A 41 10.49 8.64 36.37
C ALA A 41 11.31 7.98 35.24
N ALA A 42 12.55 7.60 35.53
CA ALA A 42 13.34 6.80 34.60
C ALA A 42 12.46 5.62 34.17
N LEU A 43 12.27 5.46 32.86
CA LEU A 43 11.49 4.35 32.30
C LEU A 43 11.88 3.07 33.02
N ASN A 44 10.89 2.37 33.55
CA ASN A 44 11.11 1.15 34.29
C ASN A 44 11.97 0.22 33.41
N PRO A 45 13.01 -0.46 33.92
CA PRO A 45 13.83 -1.37 33.11
C PRO A 45 13.03 -2.30 32.19
N SER A 46 11.84 -2.73 32.60
CA SER A 46 10.88 -3.47 31.76
C SER A 46 10.38 -2.68 30.55
N GLU A 47 9.91 -1.45 30.75
CA GLU A 47 9.45 -0.56 29.67
C GLU A 47 10.56 -0.25 28.67
N LYS A 48 11.80 -0.09 29.14
CA LYS A 48 12.96 0.12 28.27
C LYS A 48 13.27 -1.10 27.41
N ILE A 49 13.07 -2.31 27.95
CA ILE A 49 13.23 -3.57 27.20
C ILE A 49 12.13 -3.69 26.14
N ASP A 50 10.88 -3.39 26.49
CA ASP A 50 9.76 -3.52 25.56
C ASP A 50 9.83 -2.46 24.45
N PHE A 51 10.21 -1.22 24.77
CA PHE A 51 10.52 -0.21 23.77
C PHE A 51 11.62 -0.67 22.79
N ARG A 52 12.72 -1.24 23.31
CA ARG A 52 13.79 -1.79 22.45
C ARG A 52 13.30 -2.90 21.54
N LYS A 53 12.45 -3.80 22.04
CA LYS A 53 11.84 -4.88 21.22
C LYS A 53 10.98 -4.30 20.10
N ASP A 54 10.19 -3.28 20.37
CA ASP A 54 9.32 -2.65 19.37
C ASP A 54 10.14 -1.91 18.31
N VAL A 55 11.16 -1.15 18.73
CA VAL A 55 12.10 -0.50 17.81
C VAL A 55 12.78 -1.52 16.90
N PHE A 56 13.29 -2.62 17.46
CA PHE A 56 13.91 -3.68 16.67
C PHE A 56 12.92 -4.33 15.69
N SER A 57 11.66 -4.50 16.11
CA SER A 57 10.61 -5.08 15.28
C SER A 57 10.23 -4.18 14.10
N LEU A 58 10.11 -2.88 14.36
CA LEU A 58 9.90 -1.86 13.33
C LEU A 58 11.08 -1.78 12.36
N MET A 59 12.32 -1.81 12.86
CA MET A 59 13.52 -1.83 12.04
C MET A 59 13.57 -3.06 11.14
N SER A 60 13.34 -4.25 11.70
CA SER A 60 13.30 -5.51 10.95
C SER A 60 12.27 -5.44 9.83
N ASN A 61 11.10 -4.85 10.12
CA ASN A 61 10.07 -4.60 9.13
C ASN A 61 10.49 -3.63 8.01
N ARG A 62 11.14 -2.52 8.35
CA ARG A 62 11.63 -1.56 7.35
C ARG A 62 12.73 -2.16 6.48
N ILE A 63 13.66 -2.91 7.08
CA ILE A 63 14.73 -3.61 6.36
C ILE A 63 14.14 -4.64 5.39
N GLY A 64 13.21 -5.48 5.85
CA GLY A 64 12.58 -6.49 4.99
C GLY A 64 11.82 -5.88 3.80
N LEU A 65 11.09 -4.77 4.01
CA LEU A 65 10.44 -4.02 2.91
C LEU A 65 11.47 -3.43 1.94
N LYS A 66 12.61 -2.94 2.45
CA LYS A 66 13.67 -2.41 1.59
C LYS A 66 14.37 -3.52 0.80
N ILE A 67 14.58 -4.68 1.39
CA ILE A 67 15.12 -5.87 0.70
C ILE A 67 14.18 -6.25 -0.43
N LEU A 68 12.88 -6.43 -0.17
CA LEU A 68 11.88 -6.81 -1.19
C LEU A 68 11.92 -5.86 -2.42
N SER A 69 11.86 -4.55 -2.17
CA SER A 69 11.85 -3.56 -3.25
C SER A 69 13.18 -3.46 -4.01
N ALA A 70 14.31 -3.53 -3.29
CA ALA A 70 15.63 -3.49 -3.90
C ALA A 70 15.91 -4.78 -4.70
N SER A 71 15.57 -5.94 -4.14
CA SER A 71 15.76 -7.23 -4.80
C SER A 71 14.92 -7.35 -6.06
N GLU A 72 13.67 -6.88 -6.05
CA GLU A 72 12.83 -6.89 -7.25
C GLU A 72 13.49 -6.12 -8.40
N SER A 73 13.99 -4.90 -8.14
CA SER A 73 14.70 -4.09 -9.15
C SER A 73 15.97 -4.77 -9.66
N ILE A 74 16.78 -5.33 -8.75
CA ILE A 74 18.01 -6.05 -9.10
C ILE A 74 17.67 -7.28 -9.95
N ILE A 75 16.69 -8.09 -9.54
CA ILE A 75 16.30 -9.31 -10.24
C ILE A 75 15.80 -8.97 -11.64
N ILE A 76 14.95 -7.95 -11.80
CA ILE A 76 14.51 -7.51 -13.15
C ILE A 76 15.72 -7.11 -13.98
N SER A 77 16.61 -6.25 -13.48
CA SER A 77 17.77 -5.79 -14.26
C SER A 77 18.72 -6.91 -14.67
N THR A 78 18.98 -7.87 -13.78
CA THR A 78 19.96 -8.93 -13.98
C THR A 78 19.41 -10.09 -14.81
N PHE A 79 18.17 -10.52 -14.55
CA PHE A 79 17.60 -11.73 -15.17
C PHE A 79 16.68 -11.45 -16.35
N VAL A 80 16.12 -10.23 -16.45
CA VAL A 80 15.18 -9.86 -17.52
C VAL A 80 15.78 -8.78 -18.42
N GLY A 81 16.48 -7.80 -17.84
CA GLY A 81 17.20 -6.75 -18.54
C GLY A 81 16.81 -5.34 -18.09
N VAL A 82 17.75 -4.42 -18.20
CA VAL A 82 17.60 -3.02 -17.74
C VAL A 82 16.50 -2.28 -18.50
N ASN A 83 16.24 -2.63 -19.77
CA ASN A 83 15.15 -2.06 -20.56
C ASN A 83 13.78 -2.38 -19.94
N PHE A 84 13.56 -3.64 -19.52
CA PHE A 84 12.33 -4.05 -18.85
C PHE A 84 12.19 -3.43 -17.45
N LEU A 85 13.31 -3.24 -16.74
CA LEU A 85 13.30 -2.49 -15.48
C LEU A 85 12.80 -1.05 -15.70
N GLY A 86 13.28 -0.37 -16.74
CA GLY A 86 12.82 0.98 -17.10
C GLY A 86 11.32 1.02 -17.41
N MET A 87 10.82 0.08 -18.21
CA MET A 87 9.38 -0.02 -18.49
C MET A 87 8.57 -0.29 -17.21
N TYR A 88 8.99 -1.24 -16.38
CA TYR A 88 8.35 -1.54 -15.11
C TYR A 88 8.32 -0.32 -14.18
N SER A 89 9.43 0.43 -14.08
CA SER A 89 9.49 1.66 -13.28
C SER A 89 8.52 2.74 -13.76
N ASN A 90 8.32 2.90 -15.08
CA ASN A 90 7.33 3.84 -15.62
C ASN A 90 5.90 3.48 -15.19
N TYR A 91 5.54 2.19 -15.27
CA TYR A 91 4.24 1.71 -14.81
C TYR A 91 4.09 1.88 -13.30
N MET A 92 5.11 1.51 -12.51
CA MET A 92 5.08 1.66 -11.06
C MET A 92 4.99 3.12 -10.61
N MET A 93 5.64 4.05 -11.32
CA MET A 93 5.54 5.47 -11.02
C MET A 93 4.08 5.95 -11.08
N ILE A 94 3.35 5.57 -12.13
CA ILE A 94 1.94 5.95 -12.31
C ILE A 94 1.07 5.24 -11.26
N ILE A 95 1.30 3.95 -11.00
CA ILE A 95 0.57 3.19 -9.97
C ILE A 95 0.76 3.85 -8.59
N LEU A 96 1.99 4.17 -8.20
CA LEU A 96 2.29 4.77 -6.90
C LEU A 96 1.77 6.20 -6.80
N ALA A 97 1.84 7.00 -7.87
CA ALA A 97 1.26 8.34 -7.88
C ALA A 97 -0.26 8.30 -7.69
N THR A 98 -0.94 7.41 -8.41
CA THR A 98 -2.41 7.28 -8.34
C THR A 98 -2.86 6.70 -7.01
N THR A 99 -2.15 5.71 -6.47
CA THR A 99 -2.50 5.09 -5.18
C THR A 99 -1.95 5.82 -3.96
N GLY A 100 -1.06 6.81 -4.15
CA GLY A 100 -0.51 7.63 -3.08
C GLY A 100 -1.59 8.36 -2.28
N PHE A 101 -2.68 8.80 -2.92
CA PHE A 101 -3.84 9.40 -2.25
C PHE A 101 -4.48 8.45 -1.23
N VAL A 102 -4.54 7.15 -1.53
CA VAL A 102 -5.08 6.14 -0.61
C VAL A 102 -4.21 6.01 0.63
N ILE A 103 -2.88 6.05 0.46
CA ILE A 103 -1.94 5.99 1.57
C ILE A 103 -2.07 7.26 2.43
N GLN A 104 -2.21 8.43 1.81
CA GLN A 104 -2.40 9.70 2.54
C GLN A 104 -3.66 9.68 3.41
N ILE A 105 -4.77 9.11 2.93
CA ILE A 105 -5.99 8.95 3.74
C ILE A 105 -5.71 8.17 5.03
N THR A 106 -5.02 7.03 4.93
CA THR A 106 -4.69 6.21 6.12
C THR A 106 -3.72 6.91 7.07
N GLN A 107 -2.79 7.72 6.55
CA GLN A 107 -1.87 8.50 7.35
C GLN A 107 -2.59 9.63 8.09
N ALA A 108 -3.51 10.32 7.43
CA ALA A 108 -4.28 11.42 8.01
C ALA A 108 -5.14 10.98 9.19
N ILE A 109 -5.66 9.75 9.17
CA ILE A 109 -6.48 9.19 10.25
C ILE A 109 -5.67 8.39 11.29
N SER A 110 -4.35 8.32 11.16
CA SER A 110 -3.52 7.44 12.00
C SER A 110 -3.61 7.77 13.48
N ALA A 111 -3.50 9.05 13.84
CA ALA A 111 -3.65 9.51 15.23
C ALA A 111 -5.06 9.24 15.77
N SER A 112 -6.09 9.45 14.96
CA SER A 112 -7.48 9.19 15.35
C SER A 112 -7.74 7.70 15.62
N VAL A 113 -7.14 6.81 14.82
CA VAL A 113 -7.23 5.35 15.05
C VAL A 113 -6.46 4.95 16.32
N GLY A 114 -5.31 5.59 16.60
CA GLY A 114 -4.59 5.41 17.86
C GLY A 114 -5.44 5.79 19.08
N ASN A 115 -6.07 6.97 19.04
CA ASN A 115 -6.97 7.42 20.11
C ASN A 115 -8.19 6.50 20.26
N LEU A 116 -8.83 6.14 19.14
CA LEU A 116 -9.95 5.19 19.13
C LEU A 116 -9.58 3.88 19.82
N ASN A 117 -8.39 3.35 19.53
CA ASN A 117 -7.91 2.11 20.13
C ASN A 117 -7.68 2.24 21.66
N ALA A 118 -7.32 3.42 22.14
CA ALA A 118 -7.06 3.67 23.56
C ALA A 118 -8.34 3.96 24.36
N THR A 119 -9.34 4.63 23.77
CA THR A 119 -10.49 5.16 24.52
C THR A 119 -11.79 4.39 24.29
N GLU A 120 -11.94 3.69 23.18
CA GLU A 120 -13.22 3.11 22.77
C GLU A 120 -13.28 1.58 22.92
N SER A 121 -14.50 1.05 22.90
CA SER A 121 -14.72 -0.38 22.96
C SER A 121 -14.12 -1.11 21.76
N ASN A 122 -13.70 -2.35 21.99
CA ASN A 122 -13.16 -3.19 20.93
C ASN A 122 -14.19 -3.46 19.81
N GLU A 123 -15.48 -3.51 20.13
CA GLU A 123 -16.55 -3.62 19.12
C GLU A 123 -16.58 -2.39 18.19
N LYS A 124 -16.44 -1.19 18.76
CA LYS A 124 -16.38 0.04 17.96
C LYS A 124 -15.11 0.08 17.10
N ASN A 125 -13.98 -0.37 17.63
CA ASN A 125 -12.73 -0.50 16.87
C ASN A 125 -12.90 -1.40 15.63
N VAL A 126 -13.58 -2.56 15.77
CA VAL A 126 -13.87 -3.46 14.64
C VAL A 126 -14.82 -2.82 13.62
N LYS A 127 -15.87 -2.12 14.08
CA LYS A 127 -16.80 -1.39 13.19
C LYS A 127 -16.06 -0.31 12.38
N VAL A 128 -15.22 0.48 13.03
CA VAL A 128 -14.44 1.54 12.37
C VAL A 128 -13.39 0.95 11.42
N PHE A 129 -12.76 -0.18 11.78
CA PHE A 129 -11.86 -0.91 10.90
C PHE A 129 -12.53 -1.24 9.56
N PHE A 130 -13.74 -1.83 9.57
CA PHE A 130 -14.45 -2.18 8.34
C PHE A 130 -14.93 -0.94 7.56
N ALA A 131 -15.32 0.14 8.25
CA ALA A 131 -15.64 1.41 7.60
C ALA A 131 -14.43 2.03 6.87
N ILE A 132 -13.26 2.05 7.50
CA ILE A 132 -12.01 2.51 6.88
C ILE A 132 -11.60 1.58 5.74
N LEU A 133 -11.72 0.27 5.93
CA LEU A 133 -11.41 -0.72 4.89
C LEU A 133 -12.30 -0.51 3.65
N PHE A 134 -13.60 -0.24 3.85
CA PHE A 134 -14.53 0.07 2.77
C PHE A 134 -14.18 1.39 2.08
N LEU A 135 -13.81 2.44 2.83
CA LEU A 135 -13.38 3.72 2.26
C LEU A 135 -12.13 3.56 1.38
N VAL A 136 -11.13 2.84 1.89
CA VAL A 136 -9.90 2.54 1.15
C VAL A 136 -10.21 1.70 -0.09
N PHE A 137 -11.09 0.70 0.01
CA PHE A 137 -11.57 -0.06 -1.13
C PHE A 137 -12.24 0.85 -2.18
N TRP A 138 -13.14 1.74 -1.77
CA TRP A 138 -13.87 2.58 -2.69
C TRP A 138 -12.91 3.43 -3.54
N VAL A 139 -12.00 4.17 -2.89
CA VAL A 139 -11.02 5.03 -3.59
C VAL A 139 -10.03 4.20 -4.43
N SER A 140 -9.55 3.08 -3.90
CA SER A 140 -8.61 2.23 -4.63
C SER A 140 -9.25 1.49 -5.80
N SER A 141 -10.53 1.12 -5.72
CA SER A 141 -11.25 0.47 -6.83
C SER A 141 -11.31 1.38 -8.07
N LEU A 142 -11.55 2.66 -7.86
CA LEU A 142 -11.52 3.66 -8.93
C LEU A 142 -10.11 3.82 -9.49
N SER A 143 -9.11 3.93 -8.61
CA SER A 143 -7.71 4.08 -9.00
C SER A 143 -7.22 2.90 -9.85
N ILE A 144 -7.48 1.67 -9.39
CA ILE A 144 -7.10 0.43 -10.09
C ILE A 144 -7.82 0.32 -11.42
N LEU A 145 -9.11 0.67 -11.49
CA LEU A 145 -9.88 0.66 -12.73
C LEU A 145 -9.31 1.63 -13.77
N LEU A 146 -9.03 2.87 -13.36
CA LEU A 146 -8.45 3.88 -14.23
C LEU A 146 -7.10 3.44 -14.77
N ILE A 147 -6.25 2.87 -13.91
CA ILE A 147 -4.97 2.28 -14.34
C ILE A 147 -5.21 1.15 -15.34
N ALA A 148 -6.11 0.20 -15.04
CA ALA A 148 -6.36 -0.96 -15.89
C ALA A 148 -6.75 -0.56 -17.32
N VAL A 149 -7.61 0.45 -17.44
CA VAL A 149 -8.18 0.88 -18.73
C VAL A 149 -7.25 1.83 -19.49
N LEU A 150 -6.57 2.74 -18.78
CA LEU A 150 -5.91 3.89 -19.41
C LEU A 150 -4.39 3.72 -19.53
N MET A 151 -3.77 2.87 -18.71
CA MET A 151 -2.30 2.83 -18.57
C MET A 151 -1.56 2.67 -19.91
N ASN A 152 -1.96 1.69 -20.72
CA ASN A 152 -1.29 1.45 -22.00
C ASN A 152 -1.50 2.61 -22.99
N SER A 153 -2.72 3.14 -23.10
CA SER A 153 -2.98 4.30 -23.97
C SER A 153 -2.22 5.54 -23.49
N PHE A 154 -2.09 5.73 -22.18
CA PHE A 154 -1.31 6.82 -21.60
C PHE A 154 0.18 6.68 -21.93
N ILE A 155 0.77 5.50 -21.73
CA ILE A 155 2.20 5.26 -22.01
C ILE A 155 2.50 5.34 -23.50
N GLU A 156 1.60 4.88 -24.36
CA GLU A 156 1.71 5.02 -25.81
C GLU A 156 1.79 6.49 -26.23
N ILE A 157 0.98 7.37 -25.64
CA ILE A 157 0.98 8.81 -25.93
C ILE A 157 2.21 9.50 -25.31
N TRP A 158 2.61 9.09 -24.11
CA TRP A 158 3.65 9.77 -23.36
C TRP A 158 5.08 9.44 -23.83
N ILE A 159 5.42 8.15 -23.89
CA ILE A 159 6.80 7.70 -24.20
C ILE A 159 6.84 6.92 -25.52
N GLY A 160 5.73 6.29 -25.91
CA GLY A 160 5.60 5.58 -27.18
C GLY A 160 5.37 4.07 -27.01
N ARG A 161 4.94 3.44 -28.11
CA ARG A 161 4.56 2.02 -28.15
C ARG A 161 5.63 1.04 -27.70
N ALA A 162 6.91 1.40 -27.87
CA ALA A 162 8.03 0.55 -27.49
C ALA A 162 8.12 0.27 -25.98
N TYR A 163 7.45 1.08 -25.15
CA TYR A 163 7.46 0.96 -23.68
C TYR A 163 6.22 0.24 -23.13
N LEU A 164 5.36 -0.30 -24.00
CA LEU A 164 4.17 -1.01 -23.58
C LEU A 164 4.52 -2.38 -23.00
N LEU A 165 4.03 -2.63 -21.79
CA LEU A 165 4.09 -3.96 -21.18
C LEU A 165 2.90 -4.81 -21.63
N PRO A 166 3.07 -6.13 -21.71
CA PRO A 166 1.95 -7.04 -21.95
C PRO A 166 0.84 -6.84 -20.92
N ASN A 167 -0.43 -6.96 -21.34
CA ASN A 167 -1.58 -6.83 -20.44
C ASN A 167 -1.52 -7.79 -19.24
N SER A 168 -0.94 -8.98 -19.43
CA SER A 168 -0.72 -9.95 -18.34
C SER A 168 0.17 -9.38 -17.23
N VAL A 169 1.23 -8.64 -17.59
CA VAL A 169 2.12 -7.97 -16.63
C VAL A 169 1.37 -6.88 -15.89
N LEU A 170 0.62 -6.03 -16.61
CA LEU A 170 -0.19 -4.98 -16.00
C LEU A 170 -1.21 -5.56 -14.99
N VAL A 171 -1.90 -6.65 -15.35
CA VAL A 171 -2.85 -7.32 -14.44
C VAL A 171 -2.15 -7.81 -13.17
N LEU A 172 -0.96 -8.42 -13.28
CA LEU A 172 -0.20 -8.84 -12.11
C LEU A 172 0.24 -7.67 -11.22
N MET A 173 0.66 -6.56 -11.83
CA MET A 173 0.99 -5.33 -11.10
C MET A 173 -0.24 -4.79 -10.35
N LEU A 174 -1.43 -4.83 -10.96
CA LEU A 174 -2.67 -4.42 -10.33
C LEU A 174 -3.11 -5.34 -9.19
N VAL A 175 -2.86 -6.65 -9.29
CA VAL A 175 -3.08 -7.59 -8.17
C VAL A 175 -2.19 -7.23 -6.99
N ASN A 176 -0.90 -6.99 -7.22
CA ASN A 176 0.03 -6.56 -6.15
C ASN A 176 -0.37 -5.20 -5.57
N CYS A 177 -0.81 -4.26 -6.42
CA CYS A 177 -1.34 -2.97 -6.00
C CYS A 177 -2.57 -3.11 -5.09
N TYR A 178 -3.52 -3.98 -5.46
CA TYR A 178 -4.70 -4.27 -4.65
C TYR A 178 -4.36 -4.84 -3.27
N ILE A 179 -3.41 -5.78 -3.21
CA ILE A 179 -2.92 -6.35 -1.95
C ILE A 179 -2.27 -5.24 -1.11
N MET A 180 -1.45 -4.38 -1.72
CA MET A 180 -0.75 -3.29 -1.04
C MET A 180 -1.73 -2.31 -0.38
N VAL A 181 -2.75 -1.83 -1.10
CA VAL A 181 -3.69 -0.82 -0.59
C VAL A 181 -4.61 -1.38 0.50
N THR A 182 -5.11 -2.60 0.35
CA THR A 182 -5.99 -3.22 1.35
C THR A 182 -5.24 -3.57 2.64
N ARG A 183 -4.00 -4.07 2.50
CA ARG A 183 -3.10 -4.37 3.61
C ARG A 183 -2.76 -3.13 4.44
N ASN A 184 -2.71 -1.94 3.83
CA ASN A 184 -2.38 -0.70 4.54
C ASN A 184 -3.31 -0.42 5.73
N VAL A 185 -4.60 -0.77 5.63
CA VAL A 185 -5.57 -0.63 6.75
C VAL A 185 -5.27 -1.60 7.89
N VAL A 186 -4.85 -2.83 7.56
CA VAL A 186 -4.43 -3.82 8.56
C VAL A 186 -3.20 -3.33 9.32
N VAL A 187 -2.21 -2.80 8.59
CA VAL A 187 -1.00 -2.23 9.20
C VAL A 187 -1.34 -1.06 10.10
N LEU A 188 -2.20 -0.13 9.65
CA LEU A 188 -2.64 1.01 10.45
C LEU A 188 -3.19 0.60 11.83
N PHE A 189 -4.11 -0.37 11.88
CA PHE A 189 -4.69 -0.83 13.15
C PHE A 189 -3.74 -1.69 13.98
N LYS A 190 -2.88 -2.47 13.33
CA LYS A 190 -1.84 -3.27 14.00
C LYS A 190 -0.83 -2.37 14.71
N ASP A 191 -0.42 -1.30 14.04
CA ASP A 191 0.53 -0.32 14.56
C ASP A 191 -0.11 0.50 15.69
N ALA A 192 -1.38 0.92 15.54
CA ALA A 192 -2.14 1.57 16.60
C ALA A 192 -2.34 0.70 17.86
N LYS A 193 -2.30 -0.63 17.71
CA LYS A 193 -2.40 -1.62 18.81
C LYS A 193 -1.05 -2.10 19.35
N GLY A 194 0.07 -1.60 18.83
CA GLY A 194 1.40 -1.97 19.33
C GLY A 194 1.78 -3.43 19.06
N LEU A 195 1.20 -4.09 18.05
CA LEU A 195 1.43 -5.52 17.79
C LEU A 195 2.75 -5.80 17.03
N PHE A 196 3.75 -4.94 17.20
CA PHE A 196 5.00 -4.94 16.42
C PHE A 196 5.82 -6.22 16.62
N TYR A 197 5.99 -6.65 17.87
CA TYR A 197 6.84 -7.81 18.19
C TYR A 197 6.37 -9.11 17.52
N ARG A 198 5.05 -9.28 17.36
CA ARG A 198 4.46 -10.45 16.72
C ARG A 198 4.66 -10.45 15.21
N ASP A 199 4.95 -9.30 14.60
CA ASP A 199 5.15 -9.15 13.15
C ASP A 199 6.63 -9.00 12.74
N ARG A 200 7.56 -9.00 13.70
CA ARG A 200 8.96 -8.56 13.51
C ARG A 200 9.72 -9.21 12.35
N TYR A 201 9.50 -10.50 12.10
CA TYR A 201 10.24 -11.24 11.06
C TYR A 201 9.44 -11.44 9.77
N ARG A 202 8.18 -11.03 9.71
CA ARG A 202 7.30 -11.36 8.57
C ARG A 202 7.87 -10.85 7.25
N THR A 203 8.34 -9.60 7.21
CA THR A 203 8.89 -8.99 5.99
C THR A 203 10.21 -9.63 5.56
N LEU A 204 11.06 -10.02 6.52
CA LEU A 204 12.31 -10.74 6.27
C LEU A 204 12.04 -12.15 5.73
N ILE A 205 11.06 -12.86 6.31
CA ILE A 205 10.61 -14.17 5.81
C ILE A 205 9.99 -14.03 4.41
N THR A 206 9.17 -13.00 4.20
CA THR A 206 8.59 -12.70 2.87
C THR A 206 9.70 -12.47 1.86
N ALA A 207 10.76 -11.71 2.20
CA ALA A 207 11.93 -11.52 1.35
C ALA A 207 12.68 -12.81 1.06
N ALA A 208 12.90 -13.64 2.08
CA ALA A 208 13.59 -14.93 1.96
C ALA A 208 12.84 -15.91 1.03
N VAL A 209 11.51 -15.86 1.01
CA VAL A 209 10.67 -16.63 0.07
C VAL A 209 10.62 -15.96 -1.31
N ASN A 210 10.51 -14.64 -1.34
CA ASN A 210 10.36 -13.85 -2.56
C ASN A 210 11.56 -13.97 -3.50
N ILE A 211 12.78 -13.83 -2.99
CA ILE A 211 13.98 -13.75 -3.83
C ILE A 211 14.19 -15.05 -4.64
N PRO A 212 14.23 -16.24 -4.03
CA PRO A 212 14.39 -17.49 -4.79
C PRO A 212 13.24 -17.72 -5.77
N LEU A 213 12.00 -17.44 -5.35
CA LEU A 213 10.83 -17.65 -6.19
C LEU A 213 10.82 -16.72 -7.40
N SER A 214 11.15 -15.45 -7.20
CA SER A 214 11.25 -14.46 -8.28
C SER A 214 12.35 -14.81 -9.27
N ILE A 215 13.52 -15.28 -8.80
CA ILE A 215 14.62 -15.74 -9.68
C ILE A 215 14.22 -17.00 -10.47
N ALA A 216 13.53 -17.95 -9.82
CA ALA A 216 13.09 -19.17 -10.49
C ALA A 216 12.05 -18.85 -11.58
N LEU A 217 11.04 -18.06 -11.24
CA LEU A 217 9.96 -17.71 -12.16
C LEU A 217 10.42 -16.73 -13.25
N SER A 218 11.41 -15.86 -13.00
CA SER A 218 11.92 -14.95 -14.03
C SER A 218 12.56 -15.70 -15.19
N LYS A 219 13.17 -16.87 -14.94
CA LYS A 219 13.75 -17.72 -15.98
C LYS A 219 12.69 -18.36 -16.89
N VAL A 220 11.46 -18.53 -16.40
CA VAL A 220 10.36 -19.17 -17.13
C VAL A 220 9.48 -18.13 -17.83
N CYS A 221 9.13 -17.04 -17.12
CA CYS A 221 8.11 -16.08 -17.55
C CYS A 221 8.64 -14.63 -17.67
N GLY A 222 9.96 -14.41 -17.63
CA GLY A 222 10.57 -13.08 -17.73
C GLY A 222 10.08 -12.11 -16.64
N LEU A 223 9.71 -10.90 -17.03
CA LEU A 223 9.20 -9.87 -16.12
C LEU A 223 7.96 -10.32 -15.33
N ALA A 224 7.02 -11.01 -16.00
CA ALA A 224 5.83 -11.54 -15.33
C ALA A 224 6.21 -12.52 -14.22
N GLY A 225 7.26 -13.31 -14.41
CA GLY A 225 7.79 -14.24 -13.42
C GLY A 225 8.29 -13.56 -12.16
N VAL A 226 9.01 -12.44 -12.29
CA VAL A 226 9.46 -11.66 -11.14
C VAL A 226 8.26 -11.15 -10.33
N ILE A 227 7.27 -10.56 -11.00
CA ILE A 227 6.09 -9.99 -10.35
C ILE A 227 5.23 -11.09 -9.69
N LEU A 228 5.13 -12.27 -10.32
CA LEU A 228 4.50 -13.45 -9.73
C LEU A 228 5.24 -13.92 -8.47
N GLY A 229 6.57 -13.87 -8.46
CA GLY A 229 7.35 -14.15 -7.26
C GLY A 229 6.96 -13.23 -6.11
N THR A 230 6.74 -11.94 -6.38
CA THR A 230 6.18 -10.97 -5.42
C THR A 230 4.77 -11.36 -4.97
N THR A 231 3.87 -11.67 -5.91
CA THR A 231 2.49 -12.04 -5.56
C THR A 231 2.43 -13.30 -4.70
N PHE A 232 3.11 -14.37 -5.11
CA PHE A 232 3.08 -15.65 -4.40
C PHE A 232 3.76 -15.58 -3.04
N SER A 233 4.90 -14.88 -2.91
CA SER A 233 5.53 -14.68 -1.60
C SER A 233 4.66 -13.86 -0.64
N MET A 234 3.98 -12.82 -1.15
CA MET A 234 3.01 -12.06 -0.37
C MET A 234 1.81 -12.92 0.05
N LEU A 235 1.26 -13.74 -0.86
CA LEU A 235 0.16 -14.64 -0.53
C LEU A 235 0.58 -15.72 0.46
N ALA A 236 1.79 -16.27 0.32
CA ALA A 236 2.30 -17.34 1.16
C ALA A 236 2.63 -16.89 2.59
N VAL A 237 2.98 -15.62 2.79
CA VAL A 237 3.43 -15.12 4.09
C VAL A 237 2.57 -13.96 4.61
N THR A 238 2.41 -12.91 3.82
CA THR A 238 1.91 -11.63 4.31
C THR A 238 0.37 -11.55 4.37
N VAL A 239 -0.32 -11.98 3.31
CA VAL A 239 -1.75 -11.72 3.12
C VAL A 239 -2.62 -12.33 4.21
N TRP A 240 -2.24 -13.49 4.75
CA TRP A 240 -3.00 -14.15 5.82
C TRP A 240 -2.46 -13.86 7.22
N TYR A 241 -1.14 -13.72 7.37
CA TYR A 241 -0.51 -13.60 8.68
C TYR A 241 -0.88 -12.31 9.40
N GLU A 242 -0.83 -11.15 8.73
CA GLU A 242 -1.11 -9.87 9.39
C GLU A 242 -2.57 -9.74 9.84
N PRO A 243 -3.57 -10.04 9.00
CA PRO A 243 -4.95 -9.98 9.45
C PRO A 243 -5.23 -10.98 10.55
N VAL A 244 -4.65 -12.19 10.51
CA VAL A 244 -4.81 -13.19 11.57
C VAL A 244 -4.24 -12.68 12.90
N ILE A 245 -3.07 -12.04 12.90
CA ILE A 245 -2.51 -11.45 14.12
C ILE A 245 -3.40 -10.33 14.66
N LEU A 246 -3.81 -9.41 13.79
CA LEU A 246 -4.65 -8.27 14.18
C LEU A 246 -5.99 -8.76 14.75
N PHE A 247 -6.66 -9.68 14.08
CA PHE A 247 -7.96 -10.16 14.51
C PHE A 247 -7.86 -11.00 15.79
N LYS A 248 -6.88 -11.90 15.89
CA LYS A 248 -6.72 -12.78 17.06
C LYS A 248 -6.26 -12.03 18.31
N HIS A 249 -5.30 -11.12 18.18
CA HIS A 249 -4.65 -10.48 19.35
C HIS A 249 -5.05 -9.02 19.55
N GLY A 250 -5.48 -8.35 18.48
CA GLY A 250 -5.90 -6.96 18.54
C GLY A 250 -7.39 -6.79 18.72
N PHE A 251 -8.19 -7.50 17.90
CA PHE A 251 -9.65 -7.43 17.93
C PHE A 251 -10.33 -8.57 18.69
N PHE A 252 -9.60 -9.58 19.14
CA PHE A 252 -10.17 -10.77 19.78
C PHE A 252 -11.38 -11.34 19.01
N ASP A 253 -11.33 -11.29 17.67
CA ASP A 253 -12.38 -11.71 16.74
C ASP A 253 -11.77 -12.62 15.66
N LYS A 254 -12.61 -13.23 14.83
CA LYS A 254 -12.19 -14.14 13.76
C LYS A 254 -11.86 -13.37 12.48
N SER A 255 -10.72 -13.68 11.87
CA SER A 255 -10.24 -13.02 10.65
C SER A 255 -11.03 -13.34 9.37
N TYR A 256 -11.93 -14.34 9.38
CA TYR A 256 -12.69 -14.72 8.19
C TYR A 256 -13.52 -13.56 7.60
N LYS A 257 -14.00 -12.65 8.46
CA LYS A 257 -14.73 -11.45 8.01
C LYS A 257 -13.85 -10.59 7.11
N TYR A 258 -12.59 -10.36 7.49
CA TYR A 258 -11.65 -9.62 6.65
C TYR A 258 -11.44 -10.29 5.29
N PHE A 259 -11.23 -11.60 5.24
CA PHE A 259 -11.04 -12.30 3.97
C PHE A 259 -12.31 -12.31 3.11
N TYR A 260 -13.49 -12.35 3.72
CA TYR A 260 -14.75 -12.18 3.01
C TYR A 260 -14.83 -10.81 2.31
N HIS A 261 -14.52 -9.72 3.03
CA HIS A 261 -14.48 -8.38 2.44
C HIS A 261 -13.38 -8.27 1.37
N LEU A 262 -12.19 -8.80 1.63
CA LEU A 262 -11.07 -8.80 0.66
C LEU A 262 -11.43 -9.52 -0.64
N THR A 263 -12.09 -10.68 -0.57
CA THR A 263 -12.50 -11.40 -1.78
C THR A 263 -13.66 -10.68 -2.48
N ARG A 264 -14.67 -10.21 -1.73
CA ARG A 264 -15.81 -9.47 -2.29
C ARG A 264 -15.37 -8.20 -3.04
N TYR A 265 -14.47 -7.43 -2.44
CA TYR A 265 -13.91 -6.21 -3.05
C TYR A 265 -13.05 -6.52 -4.29
N GLY A 266 -12.23 -7.58 -4.23
CA GLY A 266 -11.44 -8.01 -5.39
C GLY A 266 -12.31 -8.45 -6.56
N LEU A 267 -13.35 -9.25 -6.30
CA LEU A 267 -14.33 -9.67 -7.32
C LEU A 267 -15.07 -8.48 -7.93
N PHE A 268 -15.44 -7.49 -7.11
CA PHE A 268 -16.07 -6.26 -7.61
C PHE A 268 -15.16 -5.49 -8.57
N ILE A 269 -13.87 -5.36 -8.25
CA ILE A 269 -12.90 -4.69 -9.14
C ILE A 269 -12.77 -5.45 -10.46
N ILE A 270 -12.61 -6.79 -10.40
CA ILE A 270 -12.54 -7.63 -11.61
C ILE A 270 -13.80 -7.45 -12.46
N PHE A 271 -14.98 -7.52 -11.85
CA PHE A 271 -16.25 -7.34 -12.53
C PHE A 271 -16.35 -5.96 -13.21
N THR A 272 -15.97 -4.90 -12.49
CA THR A 272 -15.99 -3.52 -13.03
C THR A 272 -15.00 -3.35 -14.19
N CYS A 273 -13.80 -3.94 -14.09
CA CYS A 273 -12.84 -3.96 -15.17
C CYS A 273 -13.38 -4.68 -16.40
N LEU A 274 -13.99 -5.86 -16.24
CA LEU A 274 -14.58 -6.62 -17.35
C LEU A 274 -15.68 -5.83 -18.06
N ILE A 275 -16.56 -5.15 -17.32
CA ILE A 275 -17.57 -4.26 -17.91
C ILE A 275 -16.90 -3.15 -18.72
N CYS A 276 -15.91 -2.45 -18.15
CA CYS A 276 -15.25 -1.35 -18.84
C CYS A 276 -14.51 -1.83 -20.10
N PHE A 277 -13.77 -2.94 -20.02
CA PHE A 277 -13.11 -3.52 -21.20
C PHE A 277 -14.12 -3.94 -22.28
N GLY A 278 -15.27 -4.49 -21.90
CA GLY A 278 -16.36 -4.83 -22.82
C GLY A 278 -17.01 -3.60 -23.47
N LEU A 279 -17.16 -2.50 -22.72
CA LEU A 279 -17.66 -1.23 -23.27
C LEU A 279 -16.65 -0.63 -24.26
N PHE A 280 -15.37 -0.65 -23.94
CA PHE A 280 -14.33 -0.02 -24.75
C PHE A 280 -13.91 -0.84 -25.97
N SER A 281 -14.15 -2.16 -25.99
CA SER A 281 -13.91 -2.97 -27.18
C SER A 281 -14.89 -2.63 -28.32
N ILE A 282 -16.09 -2.14 -27.99
CA ILE A 282 -17.09 -1.67 -28.95
C ILE A 282 -16.71 -0.28 -29.49
N MET A 283 -16.02 0.52 -28.68
CA MET A 283 -15.56 1.85 -29.04
C MET A 283 -14.21 1.78 -29.79
N ASN A 284 -14.26 1.53 -31.10
CA ASN A 284 -13.10 1.59 -32.00
C ASN A 284 -12.58 3.03 -32.12
N MET A 285 -11.77 3.44 -31.15
CA MET A 285 -11.19 4.77 -31.08
C MET A 285 -9.67 4.68 -31.02
N HIS A 286 -8.98 5.36 -31.93
CA HIS A 286 -7.53 5.47 -31.94
C HIS A 286 -7.01 6.14 -30.67
N ALA A 287 -5.80 5.76 -30.23
CA ALA A 287 -5.16 6.35 -29.06
C ALA A 287 -4.96 7.87 -29.26
N SER A 288 -5.78 8.65 -28.57
CA SER A 288 -5.71 10.11 -28.54
C SER A 288 -6.09 10.63 -27.16
N ILE A 289 -5.69 11.86 -26.84
CA ILE A 289 -5.99 12.49 -25.54
C ILE A 289 -7.51 12.55 -25.30
N ILE A 290 -8.30 12.84 -26.34
CA ILE A 290 -9.78 12.89 -26.26
C ILE A 290 -10.33 11.53 -25.85
N THR A 291 -9.82 10.45 -26.44
CA THR A 291 -10.28 9.09 -26.15
C THR A 291 -9.87 8.64 -24.76
N LEU A 292 -8.74 9.12 -24.26
CA LEU A 292 -8.30 8.88 -22.88
C LEU A 292 -9.25 9.56 -21.89
N ILE A 293 -9.60 10.82 -22.13
CA ILE A 293 -10.55 11.57 -21.30
C ILE A 293 -11.95 10.92 -21.34
N ALA A 294 -12.41 10.50 -22.51
CA ALA A 294 -13.70 9.82 -22.65
C ALA A 294 -13.72 8.48 -21.88
N ARG A 295 -12.68 7.65 -22.03
CA ARG A 295 -12.55 6.38 -21.30
C ARG A 295 -12.47 6.60 -19.79
N ALA A 296 -11.72 7.60 -19.34
CA ALA A 296 -11.62 7.97 -17.93
C ALA A 296 -13.01 8.36 -17.37
N SER A 297 -13.73 9.22 -18.09
CA SER A 297 -15.05 9.70 -17.68
C SER A 297 -16.05 8.54 -17.56
N ILE A 298 -16.10 7.66 -18.56
CA ILE A 298 -16.96 6.47 -18.55
C ILE A 298 -16.59 5.55 -17.39
N ALA A 299 -15.29 5.27 -17.19
CA ALA A 299 -14.82 4.41 -16.10
C ALA A 299 -15.18 4.98 -14.71
N ILE A 300 -15.08 6.30 -14.51
CA ILE A 300 -15.49 6.97 -13.27
C ILE A 300 -16.99 6.78 -13.04
N ILE A 301 -17.82 7.07 -14.05
CA ILE A 301 -19.28 6.96 -13.94
C ILE A 301 -19.70 5.52 -13.65
N VAL A 302 -19.13 4.55 -14.36
CA VAL A 302 -19.40 3.12 -14.16
C VAL A 302 -18.99 2.68 -12.76
N ASN A 303 -17.79 3.04 -12.30
CA ASN A 303 -17.33 2.65 -10.97
C ASN A 303 -18.22 3.23 -9.87
N ILE A 304 -18.48 4.55 -9.89
CA ILE A 304 -19.33 5.21 -8.90
C ILE A 304 -20.74 4.61 -8.92
N GLY A 305 -21.32 4.41 -10.11
CA GLY A 305 -22.64 3.81 -10.28
C GLY A 305 -22.71 2.40 -9.69
N LEU A 306 -21.72 1.55 -9.98
CA LEU A 306 -21.66 0.18 -9.47
C LEU A 306 -21.39 0.14 -7.96
N VAL A 307 -20.54 1.01 -7.42
CA VAL A 307 -20.32 1.08 -5.96
C VAL A 307 -21.62 1.45 -5.26
N LEU A 308 -22.35 2.45 -5.75
CA LEU A 308 -23.64 2.83 -5.19
C LEU A 308 -24.68 1.71 -5.35
N LEU A 309 -24.71 1.01 -6.48
CA LEU A 309 -25.64 -0.11 -6.70
C LEU A 309 -25.40 -1.25 -5.69
N PHE A 310 -24.16 -1.69 -5.53
CA PHE A 310 -23.81 -2.88 -4.73
C PHE A 310 -23.62 -2.60 -3.24
N PHE A 311 -23.27 -1.37 -2.84
CA PHE A 311 -22.87 -1.05 -1.47
C PHE A 311 -23.73 0.02 -0.78
N ARG A 312 -24.72 0.64 -1.44
CA ARG A 312 -25.58 1.66 -0.79
C ARG A 312 -26.28 1.19 0.50
N ASN A 313 -26.57 -0.10 0.59
CA ASN A 313 -27.28 -0.72 1.71
C ASN A 313 -26.32 -1.36 2.73
N SER A 314 -25.00 -1.20 2.55
CA SER A 314 -24.03 -1.77 3.47
C SER A 314 -23.91 -0.90 4.72
N ASP A 315 -23.66 -1.55 5.86
CA ASP A 315 -23.52 -0.86 7.15
C ASP A 315 -22.34 0.12 7.11
N GLU A 316 -21.26 -0.21 6.38
CA GLU A 316 -20.08 0.63 6.21
C GLU A 316 -20.42 1.91 5.44
N PHE A 317 -21.24 1.80 4.38
CA PHE A 317 -21.69 2.98 3.62
C PHE A 317 -22.57 3.89 4.49
N ALA A 318 -23.50 3.31 5.25
CA ALA A 318 -24.33 4.08 6.18
C ALA A 318 -23.48 4.78 7.26
N TYR A 319 -22.47 4.08 7.80
CA TYR A 319 -21.55 4.63 8.79
C TYR A 319 -20.75 5.83 8.25
N LEU A 320 -20.17 5.69 7.06
CA LEU A 320 -19.40 6.77 6.43
C LEU A 320 -20.31 7.96 6.09
N LYS A 321 -21.52 7.72 5.57
CA LYS A 321 -22.49 8.76 5.27
C LYS A 321 -22.89 9.56 6.52
N ASN A 322 -23.15 8.88 7.63
CA ASN A 322 -23.49 9.53 8.89
C ASN A 322 -22.31 10.32 9.47
N SER A 323 -21.10 9.76 9.39
CA SER A 323 -19.88 10.45 9.82
C SER A 323 -19.61 11.72 9.00
N ALA A 324 -19.80 11.67 7.68
CA ALA A 324 -19.65 12.83 6.81
C ALA A 324 -20.68 13.92 7.11
N LYS A 325 -21.95 13.54 7.37
CA LYS A 325 -22.99 14.51 7.78
C LYS A 325 -22.64 15.22 9.09
N LEU A 326 -22.13 14.49 10.08
CA LEU A 326 -21.73 15.05 11.37
C LEU A 326 -20.53 16.00 11.22
N ALA A 327 -19.58 15.69 10.34
CA ALA A 327 -18.43 16.54 10.06
C ALA A 327 -18.83 17.85 9.35
N LEU A 328 -19.80 17.79 8.42
CA LEU A 328 -20.31 18.97 7.71
C LEU A 328 -21.26 19.85 8.54
N ALA A 329 -21.78 19.32 9.65
CA ALA A 329 -22.65 20.05 10.56
C ALA A 329 -21.88 20.82 11.66
N LYS A 330 -20.56 20.63 11.75
CA LYS A 330 -19.66 21.38 12.63
C LYS A 330 -18.99 22.51 11.87
#